data_AF-A0AAV6ZJV8-F1
#
_entry.id   AF-A0AAV6ZJV8-F1
#
_cell.length_a   1.000
_cell.length_b   1.000
_cell.length_c   1.000
_cell.angle_alpha   90.00
_cell.angle_beta   90.00
_cell.angle_gamma   90.00
#
_symmetry.space_group_name_H-M   'P 1'
#
loop_
_entity.id
_entity.type
_entity.pdbx_description
1 polymer ?
#
loop_
_entity_poly.entity_id
_entity_poly.type
_entity_poly.pdbx_seq_one_letter_code
_entity_poly.pdbx_strand_id
1 'polypeptide(L)'
;MMNQIKKYQKGLSDKLDFLEGDEPQKSGGGGNPKAKRGPNAKRKYKDQKFGFGGKKKGSKMNTRDSCNDVSGFRAKVAHGKSRPGNKGAKKANRRPGKMVRQKQKSKGR
;
A
#
# COMPACT_ATOMS: atom_id res chain seq x y z
N MET A 1 43.55 43.16 -3.10
CA MET A 1 42.55 44.19 -3.46
C MET A 1 42.32 44.36 -4.97
N MET A 2 43.30 44.84 -5.77
CA MET A 2 43.08 45.15 -7.20
C MET A 2 42.59 43.98 -8.07
N ASN A 3 42.99 42.75 -7.76
CA ASN A 3 42.54 41.58 -8.50
C ASN A 3 41.08 41.19 -8.21
N GLN A 4 40.54 41.50 -7.03
CA GLN A 4 39.13 41.24 -6.68
C GLN A 4 38.22 42.25 -7.36
N ILE A 5 38.60 43.54 -7.37
CA ILE A 5 37.86 44.60 -8.07
C ILE A 5 37.73 44.27 -9.57
N LYS A 6 38.82 43.81 -10.18
CA LYS A 6 38.81 43.39 -11.59
C LYS A 6 37.89 42.19 -11.87
N LYS A 7 37.70 41.27 -10.91
CA LYS A 7 36.80 40.12 -11.07
C LYS A 7 35.34 40.53 -10.95
N TYR A 8 35.02 41.43 -10.02
CA TYR A 8 33.68 42.00 -9.86
C TYR A 8 33.26 42.79 -11.10
N GLN A 9 34.12 43.69 -11.60
CA GLN A 9 33.85 44.44 -12.84
C GLN A 9 33.64 43.54 -14.06
N LYS A 10 34.24 42.34 -14.07
CA LYS A 10 34.09 41.36 -15.14
C LYS A 10 32.91 40.39 -14.92
N GLY A 11 32.13 40.55 -13.86
CA GLY A 11 30.98 39.69 -13.54
C GLY A 11 31.36 38.26 -13.14
N LEU A 12 32.63 38.01 -12.83
CA LEU A 12 33.12 36.68 -12.43
C LEU A 12 32.81 36.37 -10.96
N SER A 13 32.48 37.38 -10.17
CA SER A 13 32.04 37.27 -8.79
C SER A 13 31.14 38.45 -8.44
N ASP A 14 29.92 38.20 -7.95
CA ASP A 14 28.96 39.25 -7.56
C ASP A 14 29.14 39.74 -6.11
N LYS A 15 30.06 39.14 -5.35
CA LYS A 15 30.26 39.47 -3.94
C LYS A 15 31.27 40.61 -3.79
N LEU A 16 30.94 41.58 -2.96
CA LEU A 16 31.77 42.75 -2.63
C LEU A 16 32.82 42.40 -1.55
N ASP A 17 33.50 41.26 -1.70
CA ASP A 17 34.46 40.69 -0.73
C ASP A 17 35.74 41.55 -0.56
N PHE A 18 35.88 42.65 -1.30
CA PHE A 18 36.97 43.62 -1.13
C PHE A 18 36.62 44.74 -0.14
N LEU A 19 35.35 44.87 0.27
CA LEU A 19 34.86 45.88 1.21
C LEU A 19 34.85 45.35 2.66
N GLU A 20 34.63 44.04 2.84
CA GLU A 20 34.79 43.36 4.11
C GLU A 20 36.28 43.11 4.35
N GLY A 21 36.92 44.05 5.07
CA GLY A 21 38.32 43.95 5.47
C GLY A 21 38.63 42.62 6.15
N ASP A 22 39.86 42.16 5.95
CA ASP A 22 40.46 40.86 6.29
C ASP A 22 39.97 40.23 7.61
N GLU A 23 38.84 39.52 7.55
CA GLU A 23 38.36 38.61 8.60
C GLU A 23 38.73 37.17 8.20
N PRO A 24 39.42 36.41 9.06
CA PRO A 24 39.92 35.08 8.69
C PRO A 24 38.77 34.09 8.47
N GLN A 25 38.57 33.71 7.20
CA GLN A 25 37.60 32.71 6.78
C GLN A 25 37.80 31.37 7.48
N LYS A 26 36.74 30.88 8.14
CA LYS A 26 36.57 29.44 8.38
C LYS A 26 35.80 28.82 7.22
N SER A 27 36.58 28.14 6.40
CA SER A 27 36.21 27.19 5.35
C SER A 27 35.08 26.22 5.73
N GLY A 28 34.18 25.91 4.79
CA GLY A 28 33.58 24.58 4.76
C GLY A 28 32.28 24.40 3.99
N GLY A 29 32.38 24.06 2.69
CA GLY A 29 31.53 22.98 2.15
C GLY A 29 30.27 23.37 1.38
N GLY A 30 30.43 24.00 0.21
CA GLY A 30 29.45 23.92 -0.86
C GLY A 30 29.39 22.49 -1.41
N GLY A 31 28.33 21.75 -1.08
CA GLY A 31 28.07 20.42 -1.61
C GLY A 31 26.63 20.05 -1.33
N ASN A 32 25.75 20.26 -2.30
CA ASN A 32 24.35 19.84 -2.24
C ASN A 32 24.32 18.32 -1.94
N PRO A 33 23.91 17.86 -0.74
CA PRO A 33 23.78 16.44 -0.53
C PRO A 33 22.65 16.01 -1.44
N LYS A 34 22.95 15.18 -2.46
CA LYS A 34 21.91 14.36 -3.08
C LYS A 34 21.29 13.60 -1.93
N ALA A 35 20.20 14.14 -1.38
CA ALA A 35 19.46 13.53 -0.31
C ALA A 35 19.25 12.10 -0.78
N LYS A 36 19.79 11.12 -0.04
CA LYS A 36 19.52 9.72 -0.27
C LYS A 36 18.02 9.58 -0.09
N ARG A 37 17.26 9.83 -1.16
CA ARG A 37 15.80 9.77 -1.17
C ARG A 37 15.52 8.29 -0.96
N GLY A 38 15.30 7.94 0.29
CA GLY A 38 14.87 6.61 0.67
C GLY A 38 13.60 6.22 -0.09
N PRO A 39 13.15 4.97 0.03
CA PRO A 39 11.96 4.49 -0.64
C PRO A 39 10.80 5.49 -0.50
N ASN A 40 10.26 5.96 -1.62
CA ASN A 40 9.07 6.82 -1.69
C ASN A 40 7.94 6.22 -0.82
N ALA A 41 7.08 7.04 -0.21
CA ALA A 41 5.89 6.59 0.53
C ALA A 41 5.06 5.53 -0.24
N LYS A 42 4.90 5.70 -1.56
CA LYS A 42 4.25 4.69 -2.43
C LYS A 42 4.97 3.35 -2.41
N ARG A 43 6.31 3.36 -2.39
CA ARG A 43 7.14 2.15 -2.31
C ARG A 43 7.03 1.50 -0.93
N LYS A 44 7.09 2.28 0.16
CA LYS A 44 6.87 1.78 1.53
C LYS A 44 5.53 1.07 1.69
N TYR A 45 4.44 1.68 1.20
CA TYR A 45 3.11 1.05 1.24
C TYR A 45 3.05 -0.25 0.43
N LYS A 46 3.64 -0.26 -0.78
CA LYS A 46 3.67 -1.48 -1.60
C LYS A 46 4.55 -2.56 -0.96
N ASP A 47 5.66 -2.19 -0.34
CA ASP A 47 6.54 -3.13 0.36
C ASP A 47 5.84 -3.73 1.59
N GLN A 48 5.08 -2.93 2.34
CA GLN A 48 4.24 -3.43 3.44
C GLN A 48 3.12 -4.36 2.95
N LYS A 49 2.47 -4.01 1.83
CA LYS A 49 1.30 -4.75 1.34
C LYS A 49 1.64 -6.02 0.57
N PHE A 50 2.75 -6.01 -0.18
CA PHE A 50 3.11 -7.07 -1.12
C PHE A 50 4.47 -7.70 -0.81
N GLY A 51 5.14 -7.30 0.26
CA GLY A 51 6.50 -7.73 0.58
C GLY A 51 7.57 -6.99 -0.21
N PHE A 52 8.83 -7.39 -0.03
CA PHE A 52 9.99 -6.71 -0.62
C PHE A 52 9.90 -6.53 -2.13
N GLY A 53 9.99 -5.27 -2.60
CA GLY A 53 9.92 -4.92 -4.01
C GLY A 53 8.52 -4.51 -4.48
N GLY A 54 7.51 -4.59 -3.61
CA GLY A 54 6.19 -4.00 -3.84
C GLY A 54 5.43 -4.58 -5.04
N LYS A 55 5.79 -5.80 -5.47
CA LYS A 55 5.19 -6.47 -6.62
C LYS A 55 4.00 -7.31 -6.15
N LYS A 56 2.82 -7.03 -6.70
CA LYS A 56 1.57 -7.78 -6.43
C LYS A 56 1.56 -9.21 -7.02
N LYS A 57 2.61 -9.61 -7.76
CA LYS A 57 2.71 -10.95 -8.37
C LYS A 57 2.80 -12.01 -7.27
N GLY A 58 2.14 -13.14 -7.46
CA GLY A 58 2.16 -14.22 -6.47
C GLY A 58 1.31 -13.97 -5.21
N SER A 59 0.61 -12.84 -5.10
CA SER A 59 -0.26 -12.53 -3.95
C SER A 59 -1.41 -13.51 -3.71
N LYS A 60 -1.75 -14.32 -4.72
CA LYS A 60 -2.75 -15.40 -4.63
C LYS A 60 -2.13 -16.77 -4.41
N MET A 61 -0.80 -16.88 -4.40
CA MET A 61 -0.11 -18.15 -4.17
C MET A 61 0.04 -18.37 -2.67
N ASN A 62 -0.15 -19.61 -2.23
CA ASN A 62 0.07 -19.97 -0.84
C ASN A 62 1.58 -19.89 -0.52
N THR A 63 1.93 -19.29 0.61
CA THR A 63 3.28 -19.34 1.16
C THR A 63 3.45 -20.61 1.99
N ARG A 64 4.70 -20.98 2.32
CA ARG A 64 4.98 -22.12 3.20
C ARG A 64 4.25 -22.01 4.55
N ASP A 65 4.10 -20.78 5.04
CA ASP A 65 3.46 -20.49 6.32
C ASP A 65 1.93 -20.46 6.20
N SER A 66 1.39 -20.12 5.02
CA SER A 66 -0.07 -20.04 4.80
C SER A 66 -0.71 -21.36 4.37
N CYS A 67 0.07 -22.39 4.00
CA CYS A 67 -0.50 -23.62 3.46
C CYS A 67 -1.33 -24.42 4.49
N ASN A 68 -1.01 -24.25 5.78
CA ASN A 68 -1.65 -24.95 6.89
C ASN A 68 -2.48 -24.03 7.80
N ASP A 69 -2.57 -22.73 7.50
CA ASP A 69 -3.34 -21.79 8.32
C ASP A 69 -4.84 -21.91 8.01
N VAL A 70 -5.57 -22.53 8.94
CA VAL A 70 -7.03 -22.67 8.91
C VAL A 70 -7.74 -21.74 9.90
N SER A 71 -7.04 -20.76 10.50
CA SER A 71 -7.60 -19.86 11.53
C SER A 71 -8.78 -19.02 11.00
N GLY A 72 -8.75 -18.65 9.72
CA GLY A 72 -9.86 -17.96 9.04
C GLY A 72 -11.03 -18.86 8.64
N PHE A 73 -10.88 -20.18 8.72
CA PHE A 73 -11.90 -21.13 8.27
C PHE A 73 -13.03 -21.27 9.29
N ARG A 74 -14.18 -20.65 8.98
CA ARG A 74 -15.40 -20.80 9.78
C ARG A 74 -16.16 -22.05 9.37
N ALA A 75 -15.78 -23.21 9.91
CA ALA A 75 -16.41 -24.51 9.62
C ALA A 75 -17.95 -24.49 9.78
N LYS A 76 -18.45 -23.73 10.77
CA LYS A 76 -19.89 -23.56 11.05
C LYS A 76 -20.68 -22.88 9.92
N VAL A 77 -20.00 -22.05 9.11
CA VAL A 77 -20.61 -21.30 7.99
C VAL A 77 -20.32 -22.00 6.66
N ALA A 78 -19.08 -22.45 6.46
CA ALA A 78 -18.63 -23.08 5.21
C ALA A 78 -19.28 -24.44 4.96
N HIS A 79 -19.57 -25.17 6.04
CA HIS A 79 -20.41 -26.35 5.97
C HIS A 79 -21.67 -26.03 6.77
N GLY A 80 -22.76 -25.72 6.06
CA GLY A 80 -24.12 -25.57 6.63
C GLY A 80 -24.68 -26.85 7.29
N LYS A 81 -23.80 -27.75 7.73
CA LYS A 81 -24.08 -28.87 8.61
C LYS A 81 -24.41 -28.30 9.99
N SER A 82 -25.65 -27.87 10.10
CA SER A 82 -26.44 -27.97 11.31
C SER A 82 -25.96 -29.17 12.13
N ARG A 83 -25.65 -28.91 13.41
CA ARG A 83 -25.38 -29.94 14.43
C ARG A 83 -26.35 -31.13 14.25
N PRO A 84 -25.93 -32.38 14.51
CA PRO A 84 -26.86 -33.51 14.46
C PRO A 84 -28.02 -33.19 15.41
N GLY A 85 -29.21 -32.97 14.84
CA GLY A 85 -30.41 -32.53 15.56
C GLY A 85 -31.10 -31.26 15.03
N ASN A 86 -30.42 -30.41 14.26
CA ASN A 86 -31.05 -29.16 13.80
C ASN A 86 -31.78 -29.36 12.45
N LYS A 87 -33.11 -29.58 12.54
CA LYS A 87 -34.08 -29.79 11.43
C LYS A 87 -34.28 -28.56 10.51
N GLY A 88 -33.35 -27.59 10.48
CA GLY A 88 -33.48 -26.36 9.69
C GLY A 88 -32.82 -26.36 8.31
N ALA A 89 -31.75 -27.14 8.10
CA ALA A 89 -30.88 -26.93 6.93
C ALA A 89 -31.34 -27.62 5.62
N LYS A 90 -32.33 -28.52 5.64
CA LYS A 90 -32.75 -29.29 4.43
C LYS A 90 -33.93 -28.68 3.66
N LYS A 91 -34.45 -27.51 4.06
CA LYS A 91 -35.70 -26.96 3.51
C LYS A 91 -35.61 -25.57 2.87
N ALA A 92 -34.43 -24.94 2.78
CA ALA A 92 -34.37 -23.56 2.30
C ALA A 92 -34.75 -23.41 0.81
N ASN A 93 -34.42 -24.38 -0.06
CA ASN A 93 -34.63 -24.25 -1.51
C ASN A 93 -35.40 -25.42 -2.16
N ARG A 94 -36.21 -26.19 -1.42
CA ARG A 94 -37.04 -27.24 -2.04
C ARG A 94 -38.26 -26.60 -2.72
N ARG A 95 -38.40 -26.80 -4.03
CA ARG A 95 -39.57 -26.34 -4.79
C ARG A 95 -40.84 -26.88 -4.10
N PRO A 96 -41.89 -26.05 -3.93
CA PRO A 96 -43.13 -26.50 -3.33
C PRO A 96 -43.74 -27.66 -4.13
N GLY A 97 -44.38 -28.60 -3.42
CA GLY A 97 -45.00 -29.78 -4.03
C GLY A 97 -46.06 -29.43 -5.08
N LYS A 98 -46.43 -30.39 -5.93
CA LYS A 98 -47.37 -30.19 -7.07
C LYS A 98 -48.69 -29.54 -6.63
N MET A 99 -49.29 -30.02 -5.54
CA MET A 99 -50.51 -29.47 -4.95
C MET A 99 -50.36 -28.00 -4.50
N VAL A 100 -49.25 -27.67 -3.84
CA VAL A 100 -48.98 -26.30 -3.36
C VAL A 100 -48.77 -25.35 -4.53
N ARG A 101 -48.10 -25.79 -5.60
CA ARG A 101 -47.94 -25.02 -6.84
C ARG A 101 -49.27 -24.74 -7.53
N GLN A 102 -50.17 -25.73 -7.60
CA GLN A 102 -51.50 -25.54 -8.18
C GLN A 102 -52.33 -24.52 -7.38
N LYS A 103 -52.30 -24.60 -6.04
CA LYS A 103 -52.98 -23.65 -5.14
C LYS A 103 -52.43 -22.22 -5.22
N GLN A 104 -51.12 -22.06 -5.46
CA GLN A 104 -50.52 -20.74 -5.66
C GLN A 104 -50.87 -20.14 -7.02
N LYS A 105 -50.95 -20.97 -8.07
CA LYS A 105 -51.32 -20.53 -9.43
C LYS A 105 -52.71 -19.91 -9.49
N SER A 106 -53.64 -20.36 -8.65
CA SER A 106 -55.01 -19.81 -8.57
C SER A 106 -55.12 -18.54 -7.72
N LYS A 107 -54.06 -18.12 -7.02
CA LYS A 107 -54.06 -16.90 -6.19
C LYS A 107 -53.62 -15.63 -6.91
N GLY A 108 -52.94 -15.77 -8.06
CA GLY A 108 -52.46 -14.65 -8.87
C GLY A 108 -53.29 -14.40 -10.13
N ARG A 109 -54.48 -14.98 -10.21
CA ARG A 109 -55.50 -14.71 -11.23
C ARG A 109 -56.68 -14.05 -10.55
#